data_AF-A0A3C1VCS8-F1
#
_entry.id   AF-A0A3C1VCS8-F1
#
_cell.length_a   1.000
_cell.length_b   1.000
_cell.length_c   1.000
_cell.angle_alpha   90.00
_cell.angle_beta   90.00
_cell.angle_gamma   90.00
#
_symmetry.space_group_name_H-M   'P 1'
#
loop_
_entity.id
_entity.type
_entity.pdbx_description
1 polymer ?
#
loop_
_entity_poly.entity_id
_entity_poly.type
_entity_poly.pdbx_seq_one_letter_code
_entity_poly.pdbx_strand_id
1 'polypeptide(L)'
;MKIKKNAVQTLQLKPDSQNRLIAYTTAAGLGAFFAGQSVEAQVTLSSAYSYPASLNIGAGTLGYNYINIDGVGNNFNLDITATRATLGGIVAGDSALNPSANGYIIPWTLGTTIGPSSGSAPTYKKWLATAGFDNFPTTEAMGFKFVSSGSTYFGYMDIQITKVGSSITAATIADIYYNATPNTDITIGPVPEPSSLALLAVGVVGMAARCARRVRTK
;
A
#
# COMPACT_ATOMS: atom_id res chain seq x y z
N MET A 1 -41.71 -59.43 -30.36
CA MET A 1 -40.51 -58.56 -30.35
C MET A 1 -40.72 -57.48 -29.28
N LYS A 2 -40.05 -57.56 -28.12
CA LYS A 2 -40.24 -56.62 -26.98
C LYS A 2 -39.12 -55.58 -26.99
N ILE A 3 -39.47 -54.31 -27.07
CA ILE A 3 -38.53 -53.17 -27.01
C ILE A 3 -38.29 -52.83 -25.53
N LYS A 4 -37.04 -52.97 -25.06
CA LYS A 4 -36.62 -52.48 -23.74
C LYS A 4 -36.46 -50.96 -23.80
N LYS A 5 -37.24 -50.22 -23.00
CA LYS A 5 -37.03 -48.79 -22.77
C LYS A 5 -35.85 -48.61 -21.80
N ASN A 6 -34.79 -47.95 -22.24
CA ASN A 6 -33.71 -47.49 -21.37
C ASN A 6 -34.21 -46.30 -20.53
N ALA A 7 -34.23 -46.46 -19.21
CA ALA A 7 -34.50 -45.36 -18.29
C ALA A 7 -33.23 -44.50 -18.18
N VAL A 8 -33.32 -43.24 -18.61
CA VAL A 8 -32.34 -42.21 -18.33
C VAL A 8 -32.42 -41.90 -16.84
N GLN A 9 -31.41 -42.28 -16.06
CA GLN A 9 -31.27 -41.82 -14.69
C GLN A 9 -30.83 -40.35 -14.70
N THR A 10 -31.79 -39.44 -14.57
CA THR A 10 -31.51 -38.06 -14.18
C THR A 10 -30.96 -38.09 -12.76
N LEU A 11 -29.68 -37.73 -12.61
CA LEU A 11 -28.99 -37.56 -11.33
C LEU A 11 -29.66 -36.40 -10.55
N GLN A 12 -30.80 -36.69 -9.93
CA GLN A 12 -31.44 -35.77 -9.00
C GLN A 12 -30.62 -35.76 -7.71
N LEU A 13 -29.93 -34.64 -7.49
CA LEU A 13 -29.25 -34.34 -6.24
C LEU A 13 -30.26 -34.44 -5.09
N LYS A 14 -29.97 -35.28 -4.08
CA LYS A 14 -30.83 -35.46 -2.91
C LYS A 14 -31.08 -34.09 -2.23
N PRO A 15 -32.28 -33.81 -1.69
CA PRO A 15 -32.64 -32.53 -1.09
C PRO A 15 -31.62 -31.99 -0.07
N ASP A 16 -31.01 -32.88 0.72
CA ASP A 16 -29.96 -32.54 1.69
C ASP A 16 -28.70 -31.92 1.04
N SER A 17 -28.35 -32.37 -0.17
CA SER A 17 -27.20 -31.82 -0.91
C SER A 17 -27.47 -30.45 -1.54
N GLN A 18 -28.72 -30.17 -1.92
CA GLN A 18 -29.14 -28.85 -2.41
C GLN A 18 -29.16 -27.82 -1.27
N ASN A 19 -29.68 -28.21 -0.11
CA ASN A 19 -29.67 -27.34 1.08
C ASN A 19 -28.25 -26.99 1.53
N ARG A 20 -27.33 -27.96 1.47
CA ARG A 20 -25.90 -27.71 1.72
C ARG A 20 -25.28 -26.79 0.67
N LEU A 21 -25.56 -27.00 -0.61
CA LEU A 21 -25.05 -26.15 -1.68
C LEU A 21 -25.50 -24.70 -1.51
N ILE A 22 -26.78 -24.47 -1.22
CA ILE A 22 -27.34 -23.14 -0.94
C ILE A 22 -26.69 -22.53 0.29
N ALA A 23 -26.51 -23.30 1.37
CA ALA A 23 -25.84 -22.82 2.58
C ALA A 23 -24.38 -22.40 2.31
N TYR A 24 -23.63 -23.18 1.52
CA TYR A 24 -22.25 -22.84 1.16
C TYR A 24 -22.16 -21.66 0.20
N THR A 25 -23.07 -21.53 -0.78
CA THR A 25 -23.11 -20.38 -1.69
C THR A 25 -23.51 -19.10 -0.95
N THR A 26 -24.45 -19.17 -0.01
CA THR A 26 -24.83 -18.02 0.82
C THR A 26 -23.72 -17.63 1.79
N ALA A 27 -23.02 -18.59 2.40
CA ALA A 27 -21.87 -18.29 3.25
C ALA A 27 -20.67 -17.72 2.47
N ALA A 28 -20.37 -18.25 1.28
CA ALA A 28 -19.34 -17.71 0.40
C ALA A 28 -19.71 -16.33 -0.16
N GLY A 29 -20.99 -16.11 -0.49
CA GLY A 29 -21.51 -14.83 -0.95
C GLY A 29 -21.50 -13.77 0.13
N LEU A 30 -21.94 -14.09 1.35
CA LEU A 30 -21.87 -13.17 2.49
C LEU A 30 -20.41 -12.88 2.89
N GLY A 31 -19.54 -13.90 2.92
CA GLY A 31 -18.11 -13.72 3.19
C GLY A 31 -17.40 -12.83 2.16
N ALA A 32 -17.72 -12.98 0.88
CA ALA A 32 -17.18 -12.13 -0.19
C ALA A 32 -17.76 -10.71 -0.18
N PHE A 33 -19.02 -10.53 0.25
CA PHE A 33 -19.66 -9.21 0.32
C PHE A 33 -19.17 -8.40 1.53
N PHE A 34 -18.95 -9.03 2.68
CA PHE A 34 -18.36 -8.36 3.85
C PHE A 34 -16.86 -8.12 3.71
N ALA A 35 -16.14 -8.92 2.91
CA ALA A 35 -14.76 -8.62 2.52
C ALA A 35 -14.65 -7.45 1.52
N GLY A 36 -15.76 -7.00 0.94
CA GLY A 36 -15.82 -5.94 -0.07
C GLY A 36 -16.39 -4.60 0.41
N GLN A 37 -16.78 -4.46 1.68
CA GLN A 37 -17.30 -3.22 2.25
C GLN A 37 -16.50 -2.77 3.46
N SER A 38 -15.21 -2.53 3.26
CA SER A 38 -14.58 -1.45 4.02
C SER A 38 -14.81 -0.19 3.20
N VAL A 39 -15.66 0.71 3.70
CA VAL A 39 -15.58 2.16 3.37
C VAL A 39 -14.33 2.71 4.09
N GLU A 40 -13.19 2.06 3.88
CA GLU A 40 -11.90 2.66 4.09
C GLU A 40 -11.73 3.62 2.91
N ALA A 41 -11.27 4.84 3.19
CA ALA A 41 -10.91 5.78 2.13
C ALA A 41 -10.03 5.02 1.12
N GLN A 42 -10.53 4.86 -0.10
CA GLN A 42 -9.86 4.08 -1.12
C GLN A 42 -8.44 4.62 -1.27
N VAL A 43 -7.44 3.77 -1.06
CA VAL A 43 -6.03 4.14 -1.16
C VAL A 43 -5.59 3.96 -2.60
N THR A 44 -4.88 4.95 -3.13
CA THR A 44 -4.27 4.94 -4.46
C THR A 44 -2.77 4.72 -4.32
N LEU A 45 -2.26 3.65 -4.94
CA LEU A 45 -0.83 3.49 -5.18
C LEU A 45 -0.41 4.48 -6.27
N SER A 46 0.62 5.28 -6.01
CA SER A 46 1.19 6.18 -7.01
C SER A 46 1.69 5.38 -8.21
N SER A 47 1.42 5.85 -9.43
CA SER A 47 1.95 5.25 -10.66
C SER A 47 3.14 6.04 -11.23
N ALA A 48 3.60 7.06 -10.51
CA ALA A 48 4.65 7.96 -10.98
C ALA A 48 6.05 7.32 -10.95
N TYR A 49 6.21 6.19 -10.24
CA TYR A 49 7.47 5.45 -10.12
C TYR A 49 7.32 3.99 -10.49
N SER A 50 8.45 3.39 -10.89
CA SER A 50 8.64 1.95 -10.79
C SER A 50 9.23 1.63 -9.42
N TYR A 51 8.57 0.73 -8.69
CA TYR A 51 8.92 0.37 -7.32
C TYR A 51 9.70 -0.96 -7.25
N PRO A 52 10.65 -1.10 -6.30
CA PRO A 52 11.18 -0.06 -5.43
C PRO A 52 12.08 0.92 -6.19
N ALA A 53 12.05 2.20 -5.81
CA ALA A 53 12.87 3.24 -6.42
C ALA A 53 14.08 3.57 -5.52
N SER A 54 15.29 3.40 -6.05
CA SER A 54 16.54 3.81 -5.37
C SER A 54 16.99 5.19 -5.81
N LEU A 55 17.08 6.09 -4.84
CA LEU A 55 17.47 7.50 -4.99
C LEU A 55 18.88 7.68 -4.43
N ASN A 56 19.87 7.85 -5.32
CA ASN A 56 21.28 7.98 -4.93
C ASN A 56 21.66 9.45 -4.70
N ILE A 57 22.74 9.68 -3.97
CA ILE A 57 23.31 11.02 -3.79
C ILE A 57 23.64 11.65 -5.15
N GLY A 58 23.17 12.89 -5.35
CA GLY A 58 23.48 13.67 -6.54
C GLY A 58 22.91 13.12 -7.86
N ALA A 59 22.10 12.05 -7.82
CA ALA A 59 21.54 11.42 -9.02
C ALA A 59 20.34 12.19 -9.61
N GLY A 60 19.82 13.17 -8.89
CA GLY A 60 18.70 13.99 -9.33
C GLY A 60 19.11 15.28 -10.02
N THR A 61 18.14 15.95 -10.65
CA THR A 61 18.36 17.22 -11.36
C THR A 61 18.76 18.31 -10.37
N LEU A 62 19.86 19.03 -10.66
CA LEU A 62 20.48 20.01 -9.75
C LEU A 62 20.89 19.42 -8.38
N GLY A 63 21.07 18.10 -8.29
CA GLY A 63 21.41 17.39 -7.05
C GLY A 63 20.21 16.99 -6.19
N TYR A 64 18.97 17.29 -6.61
CA TYR A 64 17.75 16.93 -5.88
C TYR A 64 17.02 15.77 -6.55
N ASN A 65 16.66 14.76 -5.75
CA ASN A 65 15.76 13.69 -6.22
C ASN A 65 14.32 14.20 -6.14
N TYR A 66 13.71 14.48 -7.29
CA TYR A 66 12.32 14.93 -7.33
C TYR A 66 11.35 13.76 -7.19
N ILE A 67 10.32 13.95 -6.37
CA ILE A 67 9.25 13.00 -6.10
C ILE A 67 7.94 13.54 -6.66
N ASN A 68 7.37 12.81 -7.64
CA ASN A 68 6.04 13.03 -8.20
C ASN A 68 5.06 12.02 -7.59
N ILE A 69 3.94 12.47 -7.04
CA ILE A 69 2.99 11.56 -6.37
C ILE A 69 1.85 11.14 -7.29
N ASP A 70 1.29 12.07 -8.07
CA ASP A 70 0.03 11.88 -8.80
C ASP A 70 0.20 11.83 -10.33
N GLY A 71 1.44 11.92 -10.81
CA GLY A 71 1.77 12.01 -12.23
C GLY A 71 1.78 13.45 -12.76
N VAL A 72 1.50 14.46 -11.95
CA VAL A 72 1.36 15.86 -12.39
C VAL A 72 2.42 16.74 -11.73
N GLY A 73 3.59 16.82 -12.37
CA GLY A 73 4.70 17.63 -11.88
C GLY A 73 5.37 17.04 -10.64
N ASN A 74 6.30 17.77 -10.03
CA ASN A 74 7.04 17.30 -8.85
C ASN A 74 6.45 17.92 -7.59
N ASN A 75 6.15 17.11 -6.58
CA ASN A 75 5.61 17.56 -5.30
C ASN A 75 6.70 17.77 -4.26
N PHE A 76 7.69 16.89 -4.22
CA PHE A 76 8.75 16.94 -3.21
C PHE A 76 10.15 16.90 -3.81
N ASN A 77 11.11 17.47 -3.09
CA ASN A 77 12.52 17.21 -3.27
C ASN A 77 13.05 16.39 -2.10
N LEU A 78 13.74 15.31 -2.43
CA LEU A 78 14.53 14.54 -1.47
C LEU A 78 16.01 14.93 -1.68
N ASP A 79 16.48 15.80 -0.78
CA ASP A 79 17.89 16.20 -0.69
C ASP A 79 18.67 15.13 0.08
N ILE A 80 19.55 14.43 -0.62
CA ILE A 80 20.41 13.39 -0.04
C ILE A 80 21.85 13.82 -0.22
N THR A 81 22.51 14.04 0.91
CA THR A 81 23.95 14.30 1.01
C THR A 81 24.58 13.24 1.88
N ALA A 82 25.91 13.15 1.87
CA ALA A 82 26.63 12.22 2.75
C ALA A 82 26.32 12.43 4.25
N THR A 83 25.87 13.62 4.66
CA THR A 83 25.66 13.97 6.08
C THR A 83 24.21 14.14 6.47
N ARG A 84 23.27 14.21 5.51
CA ARG A 84 21.86 14.51 5.77
C ARG A 84 20.93 14.02 4.65
N ALA A 85 19.75 13.56 5.02
CA ALA A 85 18.60 13.35 4.14
C ALA A 85 17.40 14.21 4.60
N THR A 86 16.80 14.99 3.69
CA THR A 86 15.64 15.85 4.00
C THR A 86 14.59 15.83 2.90
N LEU A 87 13.32 15.94 3.30
CA LEU A 87 12.21 16.10 2.36
C LEU A 87 11.63 17.52 2.44
N GLY A 88 11.57 18.20 1.30
CA GLY A 88 10.93 19.51 1.16
C GLY A 88 9.80 19.47 0.15
N GLY A 89 8.70 20.18 0.44
CA GLY A 89 7.66 20.45 -0.55
C GLY A 89 8.15 21.48 -1.57
N ILE A 90 7.82 21.26 -2.84
CA ILE A 90 8.17 22.15 -3.96
C ILE A 90 7.07 23.18 -4.17
N VAL A 91 5.81 22.73 -4.09
CA VAL A 91 4.64 23.58 -4.28
C VAL A 91 4.11 24.05 -2.92
N ALA A 92 3.53 25.24 -2.89
CA ALA A 92 2.87 25.75 -1.70
C ALA A 92 1.75 24.78 -1.26
N GLY A 93 1.85 24.29 -0.03
CA GLY A 93 0.92 23.31 0.54
C GLY A 93 1.52 21.91 0.67
N ASP A 94 2.51 21.57 -0.15
CA ASP A 94 3.21 20.28 -0.08
C ASP A 94 4.09 20.23 1.18
N SER A 95 3.94 19.17 1.97
CA SER A 95 4.72 19.03 3.19
C SER A 95 4.82 17.59 3.67
N ALA A 96 5.98 17.25 4.25
CA ALA A 96 6.09 16.11 5.14
C ALA A 96 5.20 16.33 6.37
N LEU A 97 4.53 15.27 6.81
CA LEU A 97 3.74 15.25 8.03
C LEU A 97 4.43 14.38 9.07
N ASN A 98 4.46 14.86 10.29
CA ASN A 98 5.13 14.20 11.41
C ASN A 98 4.10 13.87 12.49
N PRO A 99 4.12 12.67 13.10
CA PRO A 99 3.19 12.34 14.18
C PRO A 99 3.52 13.10 15.47
N SER A 100 4.67 13.79 15.55
CA SER A 100 4.98 14.74 16.62
C SER A 100 5.09 16.18 16.10
N ALA A 101 4.69 17.15 16.92
CA ALA A 101 4.77 18.57 16.58
C ALA A 101 6.21 19.13 16.55
N ASN A 102 7.17 18.43 17.16
CA ASN A 102 8.53 18.92 17.39
C ASN A 102 9.57 17.87 17.02
N GLY A 103 10.63 18.30 16.33
CA GLY A 103 11.83 17.50 16.11
C GLY A 103 12.03 17.06 14.67
N TYR A 104 12.63 15.88 14.54
CA TYR A 104 12.91 15.21 13.27
C TYR A 104 11.66 14.56 12.68
N ILE A 105 11.67 14.28 11.37
CA ILE A 105 10.63 13.46 10.75
C ILE A 105 10.84 12.03 11.23
N ILE A 106 9.85 11.47 11.91
CA ILE A 106 9.88 10.09 12.44
C ILE A 106 8.86 9.22 11.70
N PRO A 107 9.05 7.89 11.72
CA PRO A 107 8.09 6.96 11.13
C PRO A 107 6.72 7.06 11.77
N TRP A 108 5.70 6.87 10.96
CA TRP A 108 4.34 6.65 11.43
C TRP A 108 4.09 5.17 11.70
N THR A 109 3.27 4.87 12.70
CA THR A 109 2.92 3.49 13.06
C THR A 109 1.82 2.96 12.15
N LEU A 110 1.87 1.66 11.81
CA LEU A 110 0.78 0.98 11.11
C LEU A 110 -0.57 1.17 11.83
N GLY A 111 -1.64 1.33 11.04
CA GLY A 111 -2.99 1.57 11.55
C GLY A 111 -3.24 3.01 12.04
N THR A 112 -2.24 3.90 12.00
CA THR A 112 -2.47 5.33 12.26
C THR A 112 -3.11 6.01 11.06
N THR A 113 -3.87 7.07 11.34
CA THR A 113 -4.56 7.85 10.32
C THR A 113 -3.83 9.16 10.08
N ILE A 114 -3.65 9.51 8.80
CA ILE A 114 -3.10 10.78 8.30
C ILE A 114 -4.23 11.53 7.59
N GLY A 115 -4.34 12.85 7.79
CA GLY A 115 -5.50 13.63 7.44
C GLY A 115 -5.42 15.08 7.92
N PRO A 116 -6.48 15.88 7.77
CA PRO A 116 -6.47 17.32 8.06
C PRO A 116 -6.14 17.68 9.52
N SER A 117 -6.47 16.80 10.46
CA SER A 117 -6.31 17.00 11.91
C SER A 117 -5.10 16.25 12.49
N SER A 118 -4.48 15.37 11.72
CA SER A 118 -3.41 14.48 12.18
C SER A 118 -2.09 14.83 11.52
N GLY A 119 -1.04 14.88 12.32
CA GLY A 119 0.29 15.19 11.86
C GLY A 119 0.53 16.69 11.74
N SER A 120 1.74 17.11 12.12
CA SER A 120 2.17 18.50 12.00
C SER A 120 3.32 18.60 11.01
N ALA A 121 3.39 19.72 10.29
CA ALA A 121 4.60 20.02 9.55
C ALA A 121 5.74 20.22 10.56
N PRO A 122 6.88 19.52 10.43
CA PRO A 122 7.99 19.64 11.37
C PRO A 122 8.51 21.09 11.39
N THR A 123 8.49 21.69 12.58
CA THR A 123 8.82 23.11 12.81
C THR A 123 10.32 23.38 12.94
N TYR A 124 11.10 22.35 13.30
CA TYR A 124 12.53 22.50 13.61
C TYR A 124 13.45 21.80 12.60
N LYS A 125 13.40 20.46 12.50
CA LYS A 125 14.29 19.70 11.62
C LYS A 125 13.50 18.79 10.68
N LYS A 126 13.46 19.15 9.40
CA LYS A 126 12.80 18.33 8.34
C LYS A 126 13.67 17.15 7.87
N TRP A 127 14.45 16.59 8.78
CA TRP A 127 15.48 15.62 8.44
C TRP A 127 14.95 14.21 8.73
N LEU A 128 15.11 13.34 7.74
CA LEU A 128 14.85 11.92 7.85
C LEU A 128 16.06 11.22 8.47
N ALA A 129 17.27 11.69 8.15
CA ALA A 129 18.51 11.18 8.70
C ALA A 129 19.63 12.24 8.70
N THR A 130 20.65 11.99 9.53
CA THR A 130 21.92 12.72 9.60
C THR A 130 23.09 11.76 9.79
N ALA A 131 24.33 12.27 9.77
CA ALA A 131 25.51 11.48 10.03
C ALA A 131 25.49 10.72 11.38
N GLY A 132 24.84 11.27 12.41
CA GLY A 132 24.77 10.68 13.75
C GLY A 132 23.43 10.05 14.13
N PHE A 133 22.42 10.13 13.26
CA PHE A 133 21.05 9.73 13.61
C PHE A 133 20.26 9.28 12.39
N ASP A 134 19.48 8.21 12.49
CA ASP A 134 18.65 7.68 11.42
C ASP A 134 17.24 7.40 11.92
N ASN A 135 16.23 8.06 11.35
CA ASN A 135 14.83 7.74 11.68
C ASN A 135 14.26 6.63 10.82
N PHE A 136 14.90 6.28 9.71
CA PHE A 136 14.38 5.30 8.76
C PHE A 136 15.47 4.28 8.39
N PRO A 137 16.08 3.58 9.37
CA PRO A 137 17.12 2.58 9.09
C PRO A 137 16.55 1.34 8.36
N THR A 138 15.24 1.13 8.49
CA THR A 138 14.44 0.11 7.80
C THR A 138 13.35 0.78 6.98
N THR A 139 12.66 0.01 6.14
CA THR A 139 11.50 0.50 5.39
C THR A 139 10.35 0.79 6.34
N GLU A 140 10.02 2.07 6.51
CA GLU A 140 8.94 2.51 7.39
C GLU A 140 8.14 3.66 6.76
N ALA A 141 6.91 3.86 7.23
CA ALA A 141 5.98 4.81 6.64
C ALA A 141 6.32 6.26 7.04
N MET A 142 6.53 7.11 6.05
CA MET A 142 6.69 8.56 6.21
C MET A 142 5.45 9.27 5.65
N GLY A 143 4.74 10.01 6.50
CA GLY A 143 3.53 10.73 6.12
C GLY A 143 3.81 12.04 5.37
N PHE A 144 2.88 12.41 4.48
CA PHE A 144 2.94 13.67 3.75
C PHE A 144 1.54 14.16 3.37
N LYS A 145 1.49 15.42 2.93
CA LYS A 145 0.37 16.01 2.19
C LYS A 145 0.88 16.72 0.95
N PHE A 146 0.06 16.75 -0.09
CA PHE A 146 0.32 17.50 -1.30
C PHE A 146 -0.95 18.14 -1.85
N VAL A 147 -0.79 19.17 -2.68
CA VAL A 147 -1.90 19.85 -3.34
C VAL A 147 -1.92 19.47 -4.82
N SER A 148 -3.05 18.98 -5.30
CA SER A 148 -3.29 18.71 -6.72
C SER A 148 -4.66 19.25 -7.13
N SER A 149 -4.68 19.98 -8.25
CA SER A 149 -5.87 20.67 -8.76
C SER A 149 -6.63 21.49 -7.69
N GLY A 150 -5.88 22.16 -6.80
CA GLY A 150 -6.43 23.00 -5.73
C GLY A 150 -6.98 22.24 -4.52
N SER A 151 -6.88 20.91 -4.50
CA SER A 151 -7.34 20.07 -3.39
C SER A 151 -6.16 19.44 -2.64
N THR A 152 -6.31 19.24 -1.33
CA THR A 152 -5.26 18.60 -0.52
C THR A 152 -5.46 17.09 -0.49
N TYR A 153 -4.39 16.36 -0.73
CA TYR A 153 -4.30 14.91 -0.59
C TYR A 153 -3.32 14.57 0.52
N PHE A 154 -3.58 13.46 1.21
CA PHE A 154 -2.81 12.90 2.29
C PHE A 154 -2.30 11.53 1.90
N GLY A 155 -1.06 11.24 2.27
CA GLY A 155 -0.43 10.00 1.88
C GLY A 155 0.72 9.61 2.81
N TYR A 156 1.26 8.44 2.53
CA TYR A 156 2.49 7.96 3.13
C TYR A 156 3.36 7.29 2.07
N MET A 157 4.67 7.35 2.26
CA MET A 157 5.63 6.58 1.47
C MET A 157 6.42 5.68 2.38
N ASP A 158 6.63 4.46 1.94
CA ASP A 158 7.47 3.50 2.64
C ASP A 158 8.92 3.77 2.22
N ILE A 159 9.71 4.32 3.14
CA ILE A 159 11.06 4.81 2.84
C ILE A 159 12.09 4.18 3.77
N GLN A 160 13.27 3.91 3.23
CA GLN A 160 14.45 3.49 3.96
C GLN A 160 15.62 4.41 3.59
N ILE A 161 16.38 4.88 4.58
CA ILE A 161 17.65 5.56 4.38
C ILE A 161 18.79 4.57 4.59
N THR A 162 19.67 4.46 3.60
CA THR A 162 20.82 3.55 3.64
C THR A 162 22.09 4.30 4.00
N LYS A 163 22.82 3.78 4.99
CA LYS A 163 24.11 4.31 5.45
C LYS A 163 25.23 3.29 5.35
N VAL A 164 26.44 3.80 5.10
CA VAL A 164 27.70 3.06 5.25
C VAL A 164 28.56 3.82 6.25
N GLY A 165 28.74 3.24 7.44
CA GLY A 165 29.29 3.97 8.58
C GLY A 165 28.37 5.14 8.97
N SER A 166 28.95 6.34 9.11
CA SER A 166 28.19 7.58 9.37
C SER A 166 27.73 8.31 8.11
N SER A 167 28.03 7.77 6.91
CA SER A 167 27.68 8.42 5.65
C SER A 167 26.38 7.85 5.10
N ILE A 168 25.43 8.74 4.80
CA ILE A 168 24.25 8.39 3.99
C ILE A 168 24.72 8.11 2.57
N THR A 169 24.11 7.13 1.92
CA THR A 169 24.50 6.68 0.56
C THR A 169 23.33 6.70 -0.42
N ALA A 170 22.14 6.32 0.05
CA ALA A 170 20.93 6.29 -0.77
C ALA A 170 19.67 6.39 0.11
N ALA A 171 18.54 6.67 -0.53
CA ALA A 171 17.21 6.41 0.00
C ALA A 171 16.48 5.46 -0.94
N THR A 172 15.76 4.49 -0.39
CA THR A 172 14.91 3.56 -1.14
C THR A 172 13.46 3.85 -0.81
N ILE A 173 12.65 4.12 -1.82
CA ILE A 173 11.20 4.21 -1.70
C ILE A 173 10.62 2.88 -2.16
N ALA A 174 10.02 2.14 -1.22
CA ALA A 174 9.37 0.88 -1.51
C ALA A 174 8.05 1.10 -2.24
N ASP A 175 7.15 1.92 -1.69
CA ASP A 175 5.87 2.27 -2.30
C ASP A 175 5.43 3.68 -1.86
N ILE A 176 4.48 4.27 -2.59
CA ILE A 176 3.84 5.55 -2.23
C ILE A 176 2.33 5.41 -2.36
N TYR A 177 1.61 5.71 -1.28
CA TYR A 177 0.17 5.62 -1.21
C TYR A 177 -0.45 6.98 -0.85
N TYR A 178 -1.62 7.29 -1.41
CA TYR A 178 -2.39 8.48 -1.06
C TYR A 178 -3.90 8.24 -1.14
N ASN A 179 -4.69 9.08 -0.48
CA ASN A 179 -6.16 8.98 -0.50
C ASN A 179 -6.73 9.25 -1.90
N ALA A 180 -7.67 8.43 -2.37
CA ALA A 180 -8.34 8.66 -3.67
C ALA A 180 -9.26 9.88 -3.66
N THR A 181 -9.89 10.18 -2.53
CA THR A 181 -10.80 11.33 -2.39
C THR A 181 -10.08 12.46 -1.68
N PRO A 182 -9.92 13.65 -2.30
CA PRO A 182 -9.23 14.76 -1.64
C PRO A 182 -9.87 15.18 -0.32
N ASN A 183 -9.05 15.73 0.57
CA ASN A 183 -9.38 16.20 1.91
C ASN A 183 -9.94 15.11 2.85
N THR A 184 -9.81 13.83 2.50
CA THR A 184 -10.14 12.71 3.39
C THR A 184 -8.90 12.14 4.04
N ASP A 185 -9.13 11.49 5.17
CA ASP A 185 -8.11 10.75 5.89
C ASP A 185 -7.64 9.51 5.09
N ILE A 186 -6.42 9.05 5.36
CA ILE A 186 -5.84 7.78 4.93
C ILE A 186 -5.28 7.04 6.15
N THR A 187 -5.60 5.76 6.28
CA THR A 187 -4.99 4.90 7.29
C THR A 187 -3.77 4.19 6.71
N ILE A 188 -2.69 4.16 7.46
CA ILE A 188 -1.48 3.45 7.07
C ILE A 188 -1.77 1.95 7.11
N GLY A 189 -1.83 1.35 5.93
CA GLY A 189 -2.08 -0.07 5.76
C GLY A 189 -0.82 -0.90 6.02
N PRO A 190 -0.97 -2.21 6.27
CA PRO A 190 0.17 -3.11 6.24
C PRO A 190 0.81 -3.04 4.86
N VAL A 191 2.14 -2.88 4.80
CA VAL A 191 2.90 -3.01 3.56
C VAL A 191 2.60 -4.40 2.99
N PRO A 192 1.97 -4.53 1.81
CA PRO A 192 1.67 -5.83 1.25
C PRO A 192 3.00 -6.52 0.95
N GLU A 193 3.40 -7.49 1.79
CA GLU A 193 4.56 -8.30 1.44
C GLU A 193 4.28 -8.96 0.09
N PRO A 194 5.15 -8.80 -0.93
CA PRO A 194 4.94 -9.34 -2.27
C PRO A 194 4.64 -10.86 -2.26
N SER A 195 5.10 -11.57 -1.23
CA SER A 195 4.89 -12.99 -1.00
C SER A 195 3.50 -13.36 -0.47
N SER A 196 2.83 -12.50 0.30
CA SER A 196 1.61 -12.87 1.04
C SER A 196 0.37 -12.94 0.13
N LEU A 197 0.26 -12.01 -0.83
CA LEU A 197 -0.78 -12.07 -1.87
C LEU A 197 -0.54 -13.23 -2.85
N ALA A 198 0.71 -13.48 -3.21
CA ALA A 198 1.07 -14.61 -4.06
C ALA A 198 0.75 -15.96 -3.38
N LEU A 199 1.05 -16.09 -2.08
CA LEU A 199 0.69 -17.28 -1.29
C LEU A 199 -0.81 -17.45 -1.14
N LEU A 200 -1.57 -16.38 -0.97
CA LEU A 200 -3.03 -16.43 -0.94
C LEU A 200 -3.60 -16.90 -2.29
N ALA A 201 -3.12 -16.33 -3.40
CA ALA A 201 -3.53 -16.72 -4.74
C ALA A 201 -3.19 -18.19 -5.04
N VAL A 202 -1.98 -18.64 -4.68
CA VAL A 202 -1.56 -20.04 -4.81
C VAL A 202 -2.40 -20.95 -3.91
N GLY A 203 -2.73 -20.51 -2.69
CA GLY A 203 -3.60 -21.23 -1.77
C GLY A 203 -5.00 -21.46 -2.34
N VAL A 204 -5.61 -20.42 -2.92
CA VAL A 204 -6.94 -20.51 -3.55
C VAL A 204 -6.91 -21.43 -4.78
N VAL A 205 -5.89 -21.31 -5.63
CA VAL A 205 -5.72 -22.19 -6.81
C VAL A 205 -5.49 -23.64 -6.39
N GLY A 206 -4.66 -23.90 -5.37
CA GLY A 206 -4.43 -25.24 -4.84
C GLY A 206 -5.69 -25.87 -4.27
N MET A 207 -6.53 -25.07 -3.59
CA MET A 207 -7.79 -25.54 -3.03
C MET A 207 -8.84 -25.82 -4.13
N ALA A 208 -8.94 -24.96 -5.15
CA ALA A 208 -9.79 -25.17 -6.30
C ALA A 208 -9.40 -26.43 -7.10
N ALA A 209 -8.10 -26.66 -7.32
CA ALA A 209 -7.59 -27.85 -7.99
C ALA A 209 -7.88 -29.15 -7.20
N ARG A 210 -7.78 -29.10 -5.87
CA ARG A 210 -8.13 -30.23 -4.99
C ARG A 210 -9.63 -30.54 -5.05
N CYS A 211 -10.50 -29.52 -5.07
CA CYS A 211 -11.94 -29.69 -5.24
C CYS A 211 -12.28 -30.29 -6.61
N ALA A 212 -11.64 -29.82 -7.68
CA ALA A 212 -11.86 -30.35 -9.04
C ALA A 212 -11.46 -31.84 -9.18
N ARG A 213 -10.41 -32.30 -8.50
CA ARG A 213 -10.03 -33.73 -8.49
C ARG A 213 -11.09 -34.63 -7.84
N ARG A 214 -11.74 -34.18 -6.77
CA ARG A 214 -12.75 -34.97 -6.07
C ARG A 214 -14.04 -35.18 -6.87
N VAL A 215 -14.33 -34.30 -7.82
CA VAL A 215 -15.52 -34.40 -8.68
C VAL A 215 -15.29 -35.38 -9.85
N ARG A 216 -14.04 -35.64 -10.25
CA ARG A 216 -13.71 -36.56 -11.37
C ARG A 216 -13.57 -38.04 -10.99
N THR A 217 -13.63 -38.40 -9.71
CA THR A 217 -13.52 -39.80 -9.23
C THR A 217 -14.86 -40.44 -8.87
N LYS A 218 -15.94 -40.13 -9.60
CA LYS A 218 -17.21 -40.86 -9.50
C LYS A 218 -17.60 -41.45 -10.85
#